data_AF-A0A426CMW3-F1
#
_entry.id   AF-A0A426CMW3-F1
#
_cell.length_a   1.000
_cell.length_b   1.000
_cell.length_c   1.000
_cell.angle_alpha   90.00
_cell.angle_beta   90.00
_cell.angle_gamma   90.00
#
_symmetry.space_group_name_H-M   'P 1'
#
loop_
_entity.id
_entity.type
_entity.pdbx_description
1 polymer ?
#
loop_
_entity_poly.entity_id
_entity_poly.type
_entity_poly.pdbx_seq_one_letter_code
_entity_poly.pdbx_strand_id
1 'polypeptide(L)' 'MQTIQIQLPDQLARNVEEAVREGAFASTEDVILASLRSFIMQGRFRLQEEQQLRDVEWARKQHHAKP' A
#
# COMPACT_ATOMS: atom_id res chain seq x y z
N MET A 1 5.49 -14.10 -15.33
CA MET A 1 4.26 -13.38 -14.96
C MET A 1 3.34 -14.35 -14.24
N GLN A 2 2.57 -13.90 -13.26
CA GLN A 2 1.53 -14.69 -12.60
C GLN A 2 0.18 -14.04 -12.86
N THR A 3 -0.85 -14.85 -13.13
CA THR A 3 -2.21 -14.36 -13.37
C THR A 3 -3.03 -14.52 -12.11
N ILE A 4 -3.75 -13.46 -11.74
CA ILE A 4 -4.65 -13.44 -10.59
C ILE A 4 -6.04 -13.09 -11.12
N GLN A 5 -7.05 -13.88 -10.74
CA GLN A 5 -8.45 -13.58 -11.03
C GLN A 5 -9.14 -13.15 -9.74
N ILE A 6 -9.80 -12.00 -9.78
CA ILE A 6 -10.56 -11.45 -8.66
C ILE A 6 -11.92 -10.95 -9.14
N GLN A 7 -12.92 -11.08 -8.29
CA GLN A 7 -14.21 -10.43 -8.51
C GLN A 7 -14.19 -9.05 -7.86
N LEU A 8 -14.56 -8.04 -8.63
CA LEU A 8 -14.64 -6.65 -8.18
C LEU A 8 -16.10 -6.31 -7.88
N PRO A 9 -16.39 -5.62 -6.77
CA PRO A 9 -17.71 -5.05 -6.55
C PRO A 9 -18.08 -4.10 -7.70
N ASP A 10 -19.35 -4.09 -8.11
CA ASP A 10 -19.82 -3.33 -9.28
C ASP A 10 -19.43 -1.85 -9.24
N GLN A 11 -19.52 -1.22 -8.06
CA GLN A 11 -19.14 0.18 -7.91
C GLN A 11 -17.66 0.40 -8.18
N LEU A 12 -16.80 -0.52 -7.72
CA LEU A 12 -15.37 -0.41 -7.92
C LEU A 12 -15.00 -0.66 -9.39
N ALA A 13 -15.66 -1.61 -10.04
CA ALA A 13 -15.51 -1.84 -11.48
C ALA A 13 -15.85 -0.57 -12.28
N ARG A 14 -16.98 0.09 -11.97
CA ARG A 14 -17.37 1.37 -12.58
C ARG A 14 -16.31 2.46 -12.42
N ASN A 15 -15.78 2.62 -11.21
CA ASN A 15 -14.75 3.63 -10.94
C ASN A 15 -13.46 3.36 -11.73
N VAL A 16 -13.08 2.08 -11.89
CA VAL A 16 -11.91 1.69 -12.69
C VAL A 16 -12.14 2.01 -14.17
N GLU A 17 -13.32 1.68 -14.70
CA GLU A 17 -13.68 1.99 -16.08
C GLU A 17 -13.71 3.51 -16.36
N GLU A 18 -14.22 4.29 -15.41
CA GLU A 18 -14.25 5.76 -15.50
C GLU A 18 -12.84 6.34 -15.54
N ALA A 19 -11.93 5.85 -14.68
CA ALA A 19 -10.54 6.29 -14.67
C ALA A 19 -9.81 6.03 -16.00
N VAL A 20 -10.13 4.93 -16.68
CA VAL A 20 -9.61 4.63 -18.03
C VAL A 20 -10.26 5.55 -19.07
N ARG A 21 -11.58 5.73 -18.99
CA ARG A 21 -12.35 6.58 -19.92
C ARG A 21 -11.90 8.04 -19.88
N GLU A 22 -11.56 8.55 -18.71
CA GLU A 22 -11.05 9.90 -18.49
C GLU A 22 -9.58 10.07 -18.93
N GLY A 23 -8.92 8.98 -19.33
CA GLY A 23 -7.53 8.99 -19.81
C GLY A 23 -6.49 9.07 -18.70
N ALA A 24 -6.89 8.89 -17.43
CA ALA A 24 -5.94 8.83 -16.32
C ALA A 24 -5.09 7.54 -16.36
N PHE A 25 -5.60 6.47 -16.99
CA PHE A 25 -4.90 5.20 -17.17
C PHE A 25 -5.14 4.63 -18.56
N ALA A 26 -4.17 3.86 -19.07
CA ALA A 26 -4.25 3.27 -20.41
C ALA A 26 -5.16 2.03 -20.48
N SER A 27 -5.34 1.31 -19.36
CA SER A 27 -6.19 0.13 -19.29
C SER A 27 -6.66 -0.16 -17.86
N THR A 28 -7.68 -1.00 -17.72
CA THR A 28 -8.16 -1.52 -16.44
C THR A 28 -7.04 -2.24 -15.66
N GLU A 29 -6.20 -2.99 -16.37
CA GLU A 29 -5.06 -3.70 -15.79
C GLU A 29 -4.03 -2.72 -15.20
N ASP A 30 -3.76 -1.62 -15.91
CA ASP A 30 -2.87 -0.56 -15.42
C ASP A 30 -3.37 0.06 -14.13
N VAL A 31 -4.68 0.34 -14.03
CA VAL A 31 -5.30 0.88 -12.80
C VAL A 31 -5.06 -0.08 -11.62
N ILE A 32 -5.31 -1.38 -11.83
CA ILE A 32 -5.21 -2.40 -10.79
C ILE A 32 -3.75 -2.56 -10.34
N LEU A 33 -2.81 -2.67 -11.29
CA LEU A 33 -1.40 -2.84 -10.99
C LEU A 33 -0.80 -1.61 -10.31
N ALA A 34 -1.14 -0.41 -10.77
CA ALA A 34 -0.73 0.84 -10.14
C ALA A 34 -1.25 0.94 -8.70
N SER A 35 -2.52 0.60 -8.49
CA SER A 35 -3.16 0.63 -7.18
C SER A 35 -2.53 -0.39 -6.22
N LEU A 36 -2.30 -1.62 -6.67
CA LEU A 36 -1.64 -2.66 -5.88
C LEU A 36 -0.22 -2.25 -5.46
N ARG A 37 0.55 -1.68 -6.39
CA ARG A 37 1.90 -1.18 -6.11
C ARG A 37 1.87 -0.05 -5.09
N SER A 38 0.97 0.91 -5.26
CA SER A 38 0.81 2.04 -4.34
C SER A 38 0.46 1.56 -2.93
N PHE A 39 -0.50 0.65 -2.82
CA PHE A 39 -0.92 0.05 -1.55
C PHE A 39 0.23 -0.64 -0.81
N ILE A 40 1.01 -1.47 -1.51
CA ILE A 40 2.16 -2.17 -0.92
C ILE A 40 3.23 -1.17 -0.46
N MET A 41 3.51 -0.13 -1.24
CA MET A 41 4.50 0.89 -0.87
C MET A 41 4.05 1.68 0.37
N GLN A 42 2.80 2.11 0.42
CA GLN A 42 2.25 2.81 1.60
C GLN A 42 2.33 1.95 2.87
N GLY A 43 2.03 0.65 2.76
CA GLY A 43 2.15 -0.29 3.87
C GLY A 43 3.59 -0.43 4.38
N ARG A 44 4.58 -0.46 3.47
CA ARG A 44 6.01 -0.53 3.84
C ARG A 44 6.47 0.67 4.65
N PHE A 45 6.07 1.87 4.26
CA PHE A 45 6.44 3.08 5.01
C PHE A 45 5.88 3.07 6.42
N ARG A 46 4.61 2.68 6.59
CA ARG A 46 3.99 2.53 7.92
C ARG A 46 4.74 1.52 8.79
N LEU A 47 5.04 0.34 8.25
CA LEU A 47 5.76 -0.69 9.01
C LEU A 47 7.18 -0.24 9.39
N GLN A 48 7.84 0.51 8.52
CA GLN A 48 9.17 1.07 8.79
C GLN A 48 9.12 2.16 9.88
N GLU A 49 8.08 2.98 9.88
CA GLU A 49 7.82 3.98 10.94
C GLU A 49 7.56 3.29 12.29
N GLU A 50 6.67 2.29 12.31
CA GLU A 50 6.38 1.49 13.52
C GLU A 50 7.62 0.77 14.06
N GLN A 51 8.53 0.32 13.19
CA GLN A 51 9.80 -0.27 13.62
C GLN A 51 10.72 0.77 14.25
N GLN A 52 10.89 1.95 13.62
CA GLN A 52 11.73 3.02 14.15
C GLN A 52 11.25 3.49 15.53
N LEU A 53 9.93 3.63 15.72
CA LEU A 53 9.35 3.99 17.02
C LEU A 53 9.66 2.94 18.09
N ARG A 54 9.54 1.65 17.75
CA ARG A 54 9.89 0.54 18.65
C ARG A 54 11.37 0.55 19.03
N ASP A 55 12.25 0.86 18.07
CA ASP A 55 13.70 0.94 18.32
C ASP A 55 14.04 2.11 19.28
N VAL A 56 13.38 3.27 19.12
CA VAL A 56 13.52 4.41 20.04
C VAL A 56 13.02 4.07 21.45
N GLU A 57 11.85 3.43 21.57
CA GLU A 57 11.34 2.99 22.87
C GLU A 57 12.26 1.99 23.55
N TRP A 58 12.80 1.03 22.79
CA TRP A 58 13.78 0.09 23.29
C TRP A 58 15.04 0.82 23.79
N ALA A 59 15.59 1.75 23.00
CA ALA A 59 16.78 2.51 23.39
C ALA A 59 16.54 3.35 24.66
N ARG A 60 15.35 3.97 24.81
CA ARG A 60 14.97 4.67 26.04
C ARG A 60 14.94 3.74 27.25
N LYS A 61 14.35 2.55 27.11
CA LYS A 61 14.30 1.55 28.19
C LYS A 61 15.70 1.08 28.60
N GLN A 62 16.60 0.85 27.64
CA GLN A 62 17.99 0.47 27.91
C GLN A 62 18.79 1.60 28.59
N HIS A 63 18.60 2.85 28.17
CA HIS A 63 19.27 4.00 28.79
C HIS A 63 18.79 4.29 30.22
N HIS A 64 17.50 4.09 30.53
CA HIS A 64 16.98 4.21 31.89
C HIS A 64 17.28 3.00 32.79
N ALA A 65 17.74 1.88 32.22
CA ALA A 65 18.12 0.68 32.97
C ALA A 65 19.61 0.65 33.38
N LYS A 66 20.39 1.67 33.02
CA LYS A 66 21.80 1.79 33.42
C LYS A 66 21.87 2.64 34.72
N PRO A 67 22.43 2.10 35.82
CA PRO A 67 22.58 2.84 37.08
C PRO A 67 23.58 3.99 36.95
#